data_AF-A0A674M9K1-F1
#
_entry.id   AF-A0A674M9K1-F1
#
_cell.length_a   1.000
_cell.length_b   1.000
_cell.length_c   1.000
_cell.angle_alpha   90.00
_cell.angle_beta   90.00
_cell.angle_gamma   90.00
#
_symmetry.space_group_name_H-M   'P 1'
#
loop_
_entity.id
_entity.type
_entity.pdbx_description
1 polymer ?
#
loop_
_entity_poly.entity_id
_entity_poly.type
_entity_poly.pdbx_seq_one_letter_code
_entity_poly.pdbx_strand_id
1 'polypeptide(L)'
;MLVFISVYQVFIAMATAVSVLLSTWFSVCVAMNLDTLFPLLKKGEKESLFGLSVALHHHLKTGTYLLLVGAPREWAEHNVPANRTGGLYSCSITVDQSDCSRIKLVDPDLNPSEDLVEDMWLGVSVASQGYPGGRVLVSLLALVTSRMGGVWMVVVCYPFFDLGAACCF
;
A
#
# COMPACT_ATOMS: atom_id res chain seq x y z
N MET A 1 -31.33 -6.91 54.46
CA MET A 1 -31.12 -6.10 53.24
C MET A 1 -29.63 -5.89 52.93
N LEU A 2 -28.82 -5.34 53.83
CA LEU A 2 -27.37 -5.10 53.61
C LEU A 2 -26.53 -6.37 53.33
N VAL A 3 -26.82 -7.48 54.02
CA VAL A 3 -26.12 -8.77 53.80
C VAL A 3 -26.38 -9.32 52.39
N PHE A 4 -27.60 -9.20 51.88
CA PHE A 4 -27.96 -9.63 50.52
C PHE A 4 -27.26 -8.79 49.45
N ILE A 5 -27.12 -7.47 49.67
CA ILE A 5 -26.40 -6.57 48.77
C ILE A 5 -24.90 -6.91 48.75
N SER A 6 -24.30 -7.20 49.91
CA SER A 6 -22.88 -7.60 50.01
C SER A 6 -22.61 -8.93 49.29
N VAL A 7 -23.50 -9.91 49.42
CA VAL A 7 -23.37 -11.20 48.74
C VAL A 7 -23.48 -11.04 47.22
N TYR A 8 -24.46 -10.25 46.73
CA TYR A 8 -24.60 -9.94 45.30
C TYR A 8 -23.39 -9.22 44.72
N GLN A 9 -22.82 -8.24 45.44
CA GLN A 9 -21.61 -7.53 45.02
C GLN A 9 -20.40 -8.46 44.89
N VAL A 10 -20.22 -9.40 45.82
CA VAL A 10 -19.16 -10.42 45.73
C VAL A 10 -19.36 -11.34 44.53
N PHE A 11 -20.59 -11.79 44.27
CA PHE A 11 -20.89 -12.62 43.08
C PHE A 11 -20.63 -11.88 41.77
N ILE A 12 -20.98 -10.59 41.68
CA ILE A 12 -20.72 -9.76 40.50
C ILE A 12 -19.21 -9.61 40.29
N ALA A 13 -18.43 -9.31 41.34
CA ALA A 13 -16.98 -9.15 41.25
C ALA A 13 -16.26 -10.44 40.81
N MET A 14 -16.71 -11.60 41.27
CA MET A 14 -16.16 -12.89 40.85
C MET A 14 -16.50 -13.22 39.39
N ALA A 15 -17.73 -12.94 38.95
CA ALA A 15 -18.15 -13.16 37.58
C ALA A 15 -17.41 -12.26 36.57
N THR A 16 -17.17 -11.00 36.92
CA THR A 16 -16.39 -10.08 36.08
C THR A 16 -14.92 -10.48 36.02
N ALA A 17 -14.31 -10.87 37.15
CA ALA A 17 -12.93 -11.36 37.17
C ALA A 17 -12.74 -12.61 36.30
N VAL A 18 -13.67 -13.58 36.38
CA VAL A 18 -13.65 -14.79 35.54
C VAL A 18 -13.82 -14.45 34.06
N SER A 19 -14.69 -13.50 33.71
CA SER A 19 -14.89 -13.04 32.33
C SER A 19 -13.64 -12.33 31.77
N VAL A 20 -12.98 -11.49 32.56
CA VAL A 20 -11.71 -10.84 32.19
C VAL A 20 -10.59 -11.87 32.02
N LEU A 21 -10.51 -12.87 32.91
CA LEU A 21 -9.54 -13.96 32.79
C LEU A 21 -9.81 -14.84 31.56
N LEU A 22 -11.06 -15.17 31.24
CA LEU A 22 -11.40 -15.94 30.04
C LEU A 22 -11.09 -15.18 28.75
N SER A 23 -11.40 -13.88 28.69
CA SER A 23 -11.19 -13.04 27.50
C SER A 23 -9.70 -12.80 27.23
N THR A 24 -8.90 -12.57 28.28
CA THR A 24 -7.44 -12.49 28.16
C THR A 24 -6.84 -13.82 27.71
N TRP A 25 -7.32 -14.95 28.23
CA TRP A 25 -6.85 -16.28 27.80
C TRP A 25 -7.19 -16.59 26.33
N PHE A 26 -8.40 -16.25 25.90
CA PHE A 26 -8.84 -16.45 24.52
C PHE A 26 -8.06 -15.59 23.52
N SER A 27 -7.67 -14.37 23.93
CA SER A 27 -6.83 -13.48 23.13
C SER A 27 -5.40 -13.99 22.92
N VAL A 28 -4.87 -14.82 23.81
CA VAL A 28 -3.53 -15.44 23.66
C VAL A 28 -3.57 -16.65 22.71
N CYS A 29 -4.74 -17.25 22.51
CA CYS A 29 -4.93 -18.44 21.66
C CYS A 29 -5.14 -18.11 20.16
N VAL A 30 -4.98 -16.85 19.74
CA VAL A 30 -5.02 -16.51 18.32
C VAL A 30 -3.71 -16.94 17.68
N ALA A 31 -3.68 -18.18 17.17
CA ALA A 31 -2.53 -18.75 16.48
C ALA A 31 -2.20 -17.94 15.23
N MET A 32 -0.98 -17.40 15.15
CA MET A 32 -0.45 -16.76 13.95
C MET A 32 0.20 -17.85 13.08
N ASN A 33 -0.40 -18.17 11.93
CA ASN A 33 0.14 -19.13 10.96
C ASN A 33 1.05 -18.46 9.91
N LEU A 34 1.61 -17.28 10.23
CA LEU A 34 2.53 -16.57 9.35
C LEU A 34 3.92 -17.21 9.47
N ASP A 35 4.44 -17.74 8.37
CA ASP A 35 5.80 -18.26 8.33
C ASP A 35 6.80 -17.10 8.39
N THR A 36 7.67 -17.14 9.40
CA THR A 36 8.74 -16.17 9.61
C THR A 36 10.12 -16.78 9.37
N LEU A 37 10.21 -18.09 9.14
CA LEU A 37 11.46 -18.80 8.88
C LEU A 37 11.90 -18.66 7.43
N PHE A 38 10.94 -18.67 6.48
CA PHE A 38 11.23 -18.59 5.04
C PHE A 38 10.46 -17.45 4.33
N PRO A 39 10.65 -16.17 4.72
CA PRO A 39 10.02 -15.05 4.04
C PRO A 39 10.62 -14.83 2.65
N LEU A 40 9.78 -14.46 1.69
CA LEU A 40 10.24 -13.93 0.40
C LEU A 40 10.58 -12.46 0.56
N LEU A 41 11.82 -12.09 0.28
CA LEU A 41 12.31 -10.71 0.39
C LEU A 41 12.36 -10.07 -0.99
N LYS A 42 11.81 -8.87 -1.12
CA LYS A 42 11.93 -8.04 -2.33
C LYS A 42 12.70 -6.77 -1.99
N LYS A 43 13.66 -6.39 -2.84
CA LYS A 43 14.52 -5.23 -2.64
C LYS A 43 14.32 -4.23 -3.78
N GLY A 44 14.13 -2.97 -3.41
CA GLY A 44 14.18 -1.85 -4.34
C GLY A 44 15.40 -0.97 -4.09
N GLU A 45 15.43 0.17 -4.78
CA GLU A 45 16.49 1.15 -4.66
C GLU A 45 16.56 1.78 -3.25
N LYS A 46 17.77 2.21 -2.87
CA LYS A 46 17.98 2.90 -1.60
C LYS A 46 17.32 4.28 -1.64
N GLU A 47 16.76 4.72 -0.52
CA GLU A 47 16.12 6.04 -0.39
C GLU A 47 14.91 6.29 -1.31
N SER A 48 14.37 5.26 -1.99
CA SER A 48 13.18 5.37 -2.83
C SER A 48 11.87 5.15 -2.06
N LEU A 49 11.97 4.76 -0.78
CA LEU A 49 10.84 4.30 0.05
C LEU A 49 10.10 3.11 -0.59
N PHE A 50 10.83 2.24 -1.27
CA PHE A 50 10.31 0.99 -1.80
C PHE A 50 9.64 0.17 -0.68
N GLY A 51 8.37 -0.17 -0.88
CA GLY A 51 7.57 -0.87 0.13
C GLY A 51 6.71 0.04 0.99
N LEU A 52 6.66 1.35 0.73
CA LEU A 52 5.75 2.25 1.46
C LEU A 52 4.28 1.83 1.30
N SER A 53 3.91 1.38 0.10
CA SER A 53 2.60 0.80 -0.19
C SER A 53 2.77 -0.54 -0.91
N VAL A 54 1.88 -1.49 -0.62
CA VAL A 54 1.91 -2.83 -1.22
C VAL A 54 0.50 -3.35 -1.50
N ALA A 55 0.33 -4.07 -2.61
CA ALA A 55 -0.92 -4.73 -2.94
C ALA A 55 -0.69 -6.04 -3.71
N LEU A 56 -1.48 -7.07 -3.42
CA LEU A 56 -1.49 -8.31 -4.19
C LEU A 56 -2.39 -8.14 -5.43
N HIS A 57 -1.90 -8.55 -6.60
CA HIS A 57 -2.63 -8.46 -7.85
C HIS A 57 -2.60 -9.77 -8.61
N HIS A 58 -3.73 -10.16 -9.20
CA HIS A 58 -3.85 -11.38 -9.98
C HIS A 58 -3.90 -11.05 -11.47
N HIS A 59 -2.81 -11.33 -12.17
CA HIS A 59 -2.60 -10.91 -13.56
C HIS A 59 -3.41 -11.78 -14.52
N LEU A 60 -4.26 -11.16 -15.34
CA LEU A 60 -5.19 -11.91 -16.19
C LEU A 60 -4.49 -12.74 -17.26
N LYS A 61 -3.44 -12.19 -17.90
CA LYS A 61 -2.80 -12.84 -19.06
C LYS A 61 -2.00 -14.09 -18.69
N THR A 62 -1.33 -14.07 -17.54
CA THR A 62 -0.48 -15.18 -17.08
C THR A 62 -1.18 -16.07 -16.06
N GLY A 63 -2.27 -15.59 -15.43
CA GLY A 63 -2.93 -16.30 -14.32
C GLY A 63 -2.06 -16.40 -13.07
N THR A 64 -1.07 -15.50 -12.92
CA THR A 64 -0.13 -15.51 -11.80
C THR A 64 -0.38 -14.34 -10.86
N TYR A 65 -0.06 -14.54 -9.57
CA TYR A 65 -0.06 -13.45 -8.60
C TYR A 65 1.23 -12.64 -8.71
N LEU A 66 1.08 -11.32 -8.64
CA LEU A 66 2.14 -10.33 -8.63
C LEU A 66 2.02 -9.48 -7.37
N LEU A 67 3.15 -9.11 -6.79
CA LEU A 67 3.21 -8.14 -5.71
C LEU A 67 3.45 -6.75 -6.31
N LEU A 68 2.50 -5.84 -6.12
CA LEU A 68 2.66 -4.44 -6.47
C LEU A 68 3.29 -3.70 -5.30
N VAL A 69 4.31 -2.89 -5.59
CA VAL A 69 5.08 -2.17 -4.57
C VAL A 69 5.26 -0.72 -4.98
N GLY A 70 4.82 0.20 -4.14
CA GLY A 70 5.05 1.64 -4.31
C GLY A 70 6.41 2.07 -3.77
N ALA A 71 7.04 3.02 -4.48
CA ALA A 71 8.33 3.63 -4.14
C ALA A 71 8.27 5.15 -4.42
N PRO A 72 7.64 5.95 -3.56
CA PRO A 72 7.33 7.36 -3.86
C PRO A 72 8.53 8.28 -3.99
N ARG A 73 9.73 7.86 -3.57
CA ARG A 73 10.95 8.66 -3.72
C ARG A 73 11.91 8.11 -4.77
N GLU A 74 11.42 7.21 -5.62
CA GLU A 74 12.15 6.67 -6.76
C GLU A 74 12.52 7.75 -7.78
N TRP A 75 13.65 7.54 -8.46
CA TRP A 75 14.11 8.42 -9.53
C TRP A 75 13.11 8.47 -10.68
N ALA A 76 13.12 9.57 -11.43
CA ALA A 76 12.30 9.68 -12.63
C ALA A 76 12.62 8.60 -13.68
N GLU A 77 11.63 8.25 -14.49
CA GLU A 77 11.86 7.46 -15.70
C GLU A 77 12.71 8.23 -16.72
N HIS A 78 13.42 7.49 -17.57
CA HIS A 78 14.20 8.11 -18.64
C HIS A 78 13.28 8.91 -19.57
N ASN A 79 13.67 10.12 -19.95
CA ASN A 79 12.89 11.08 -20.74
C ASN A 79 11.71 11.75 -20.00
N VAL A 80 11.61 11.61 -18.68
CA VAL A 80 10.72 12.45 -17.88
C VAL A 80 11.50 13.66 -17.36
N PRO A 81 11.03 14.91 -17.55
CA PRO A 81 11.72 16.10 -17.08
C PRO A 81 11.50 16.28 -15.57
N ALA A 82 12.06 15.38 -14.77
CA ALA A 82 12.02 15.43 -13.32
C ALA A 82 13.22 14.66 -12.75
N ASN A 83 13.62 14.95 -11.53
CA ASN A 83 14.64 14.22 -10.80
C ASN A 83 14.00 13.05 -10.04
N ARG A 84 12.96 13.32 -9.25
CA ARG A 84 12.21 12.29 -8.51
C ARG A 84 10.73 12.39 -8.82
N THR A 85 10.15 11.33 -9.36
CA THR A 85 8.70 11.24 -9.60
C THR A 85 8.02 10.27 -8.63
N GLY A 86 8.79 9.36 -8.04
CA GLY A 86 8.27 8.12 -7.48
C GLY A 86 7.99 7.08 -8.55
N GLY A 87 7.58 5.89 -8.11
CA GLY A 87 7.41 4.74 -8.98
C GLY A 87 6.51 3.65 -8.41
N LEU A 88 6.03 2.80 -9.31
CA LEU A 88 5.29 1.59 -8.99
C LEU A 88 6.02 0.40 -9.61
N TYR A 89 6.20 -0.67 -8.84
CA TYR A 89 6.87 -1.89 -9.27
C TYR A 89 5.92 -3.08 -9.23
N SER A 90 6.10 -4.02 -10.15
CA SER A 90 5.54 -5.37 -10.09
C SER A 90 6.66 -6.38 -9.83
N CYS A 91 6.49 -7.20 -8.81
CA CYS A 91 7.43 -8.27 -8.47
C CYS A 91 6.73 -9.63 -8.60
N SER A 92 7.44 -10.62 -9.13
CA SER A 92 6.94 -12.00 -9.15
C SER A 92 7.05 -12.63 -7.75
N ILE A 93 6.17 -13.57 -7.41
CA ILE A 93 6.22 -14.26 -6.10
C ILE A 93 7.24 -15.40 -6.19
N THR A 94 8.52 -15.03 -6.15
CA THR A 94 9.66 -15.95 -6.22
C THR A 94 10.71 -15.62 -5.15
N VAL A 95 11.69 -16.52 -4.98
CA VAL A 95 12.83 -16.34 -4.05
C VAL A 95 13.82 -15.28 -4.53
N ASP A 96 13.79 -14.91 -5.82
CA ASP A 96 14.62 -13.83 -6.34
C ASP A 96 14.20 -12.51 -5.70
N GLN A 97 15.18 -11.76 -5.18
CA GLN A 97 14.92 -10.50 -4.47
C GLN A 97 14.87 -9.29 -5.42
N SER A 98 15.33 -9.47 -6.66
CA SER A 98 15.56 -8.43 -7.66
C SER A 98 14.67 -8.56 -8.91
N ASP A 99 13.68 -9.45 -8.89
CA ASP A 99 12.72 -9.69 -9.96
C ASP A 99 11.56 -8.66 -9.99
N CYS A 100 11.81 -7.45 -9.51
CA CYS A 100 10.85 -6.35 -9.51
C CYS A 100 11.06 -5.46 -10.73
N SER A 101 10.03 -5.26 -11.54
CA SER A 101 10.05 -4.42 -12.73
C SER A 101 9.20 -3.17 -12.52
N ARG A 102 9.73 -2.00 -12.90
CA ARG A 102 8.97 -0.74 -12.84
C ARG A 102 7.84 -0.75 -13.88
N ILE A 103 6.65 -0.36 -13.46
CA ILE A 103 5.48 -0.16 -14.32
C ILE A 103 5.52 1.26 -14.86
N LYS A 104 5.48 1.40 -16.18
CA LYS A 104 5.46 2.70 -16.86
C LYS A 104 4.06 3.30 -16.77
N LEU A 105 3.94 4.38 -16.02
CA LEU A 105 2.66 5.08 -15.79
C LEU A 105 2.65 6.50 -16.38
N VAL A 106 3.84 7.08 -16.61
CA VAL A 106 3.99 8.42 -17.18
C VAL A 106 4.32 8.26 -18.66
N ASP A 107 3.47 8.82 -19.53
CA ASP A 107 3.76 8.87 -20.97
C ASP A 107 4.75 10.01 -21.24
N PRO A 108 5.95 9.72 -21.78
CA PRO A 108 6.95 10.75 -22.05
C PRO A 108 6.49 11.73 -23.14
N ASP A 109 5.56 11.32 -24.01
CA ASP A 109 5.05 12.12 -25.11
C ASP A 109 4.07 13.23 -24.66
N LEU A 110 3.63 13.21 -23.40
CA LEU A 110 2.66 14.20 -22.87
C LEU A 110 3.28 15.55 -22.51
N ASN A 111 4.60 15.74 -22.69
CA ASN A 111 5.33 16.98 -22.36
C ASN A 111 4.81 17.74 -21.13
N PRO A 112 4.65 17.07 -19.97
CA PRO A 112 4.31 17.79 -18.75
C PRO A 112 5.48 18.69 -18.35
N SER A 113 5.21 19.89 -17.84
CA SER A 113 6.27 20.78 -17.34
C SER A 113 6.94 20.18 -16.11
N GLU A 114 8.25 20.38 -15.97
CA GLU A 114 9.07 19.84 -14.86
C GLU A 114 8.46 20.10 -13.48
N ASP A 115 7.98 21.32 -13.24
CA ASP A 115 7.34 21.72 -11.98
C ASP A 115 6.09 20.91 -11.60
N LEU A 116 5.42 20.28 -12.58
CA LEU A 116 4.22 19.48 -12.35
C LEU A 116 4.52 18.02 -12.04
N VAL A 117 5.73 17.55 -12.35
CA VAL A 117 6.10 16.12 -12.31
C VAL A 117 7.17 15.84 -11.26
N GLU A 118 7.88 16.87 -10.81
CA GLU A 118 8.83 16.79 -9.70
C GLU A 118 8.14 16.47 -8.37
N ASP A 119 8.74 15.57 -7.59
CA ASP A 119 8.35 15.17 -6.24
C ASP A 119 6.85 14.87 -6.09
N MET A 120 6.25 14.22 -7.10
CA MET A 120 4.84 13.81 -7.07
C MET A 120 4.54 12.63 -6.14
N TRP A 121 5.55 11.96 -5.57
CA TRP A 121 5.35 10.79 -4.69
C TRP A 121 4.46 9.70 -5.32
N LEU A 122 4.69 9.37 -6.59
CA LEU A 122 3.97 8.31 -7.29
C LEU A 122 4.14 6.96 -6.57
N GLY A 123 3.03 6.29 -6.28
CA GLY A 123 3.06 5.03 -5.52
C GLY A 123 2.98 5.23 -4.00
N VAL A 124 2.57 6.42 -3.52
CA VAL A 124 2.30 6.64 -2.09
C VAL A 124 1.20 5.71 -1.56
N SER A 125 0.26 5.31 -2.42
CA SER A 125 -0.77 4.31 -2.12
C SER A 125 -1.07 3.47 -3.36
N VAL A 126 -1.33 2.18 -3.14
CA VAL A 126 -1.67 1.21 -4.19
C VAL A 126 -2.77 0.30 -3.67
N ALA A 127 -3.80 0.08 -4.50
CA ALA A 127 -4.88 -0.84 -4.20
C ALA A 127 -5.22 -1.68 -5.43
N SER A 128 -5.54 -2.96 -5.23
CA SER A 128 -5.91 -3.91 -6.27
C SER A 128 -7.23 -4.58 -5.91
N GLN A 129 -8.10 -4.80 -6.90
CA GLN A 129 -9.39 -5.46 -6.68
C GLN A 129 -9.28 -6.97 -6.39
N GLY A 130 -8.09 -7.57 -6.54
CA GLY A 130 -7.77 -8.92 -6.06
C GLY A 130 -8.30 -10.10 -6.89
N TYR A 131 -9.29 -9.90 -7.77
CA TYR A 131 -9.76 -10.92 -8.72
C TYR A 131 -8.92 -10.89 -10.02
N PRO A 132 -8.86 -11.99 -10.81
CA PRO A 132 -8.11 -12.02 -12.06
C PRO A 132 -8.54 -10.91 -13.02
N GLY A 133 -7.62 -10.04 -13.44
CA GLY A 133 -7.93 -8.87 -14.27
C GLY A 133 -8.65 -7.75 -13.54
N GLY A 134 -8.57 -7.73 -12.20
CA GLY A 134 -9.10 -6.64 -11.39
C GLY A 134 -8.38 -5.32 -11.66
N ARG A 135 -9.06 -4.19 -11.48
CA ARG A 135 -8.40 -2.88 -11.65
C ARG A 135 -7.40 -2.61 -10.53
N VAL A 136 -6.38 -1.84 -10.85
CA VAL A 136 -5.41 -1.31 -9.89
C VAL A 136 -5.59 0.20 -9.81
N LEU A 137 -5.54 0.72 -8.59
CA LEU A 137 -5.47 2.15 -8.32
C LEU A 137 -4.09 2.46 -7.75
N VAL A 138 -3.44 3.48 -8.29
CA VAL A 138 -2.20 4.05 -7.76
C VAL A 138 -2.41 5.53 -7.49
N SER A 139 -1.91 6.01 -6.36
CA SER A 139 -2.02 7.41 -5.98
C SER A 139 -0.66 8.12 -6.08
N LEU A 140 -0.72 9.41 -6.39
CA LEU A 140 0.37 10.36 -6.29
C LEU A 140 -0.09 11.63 -5.56
N LEU A 141 0.86 12.37 -5.03
CA LEU A 141 0.73 13.60 -4.29
C LEU A 141 1.20 14.77 -5.15
N ALA A 142 0.30 15.62 -5.62
CA ALA A 142 0.65 16.81 -6.39
C ALA A 142 0.57 18.06 -5.51
N LEU A 143 1.60 18.90 -5.57
CA LEU A 143 1.53 20.26 -5.03
C LEU A 143 0.93 21.19 -6.09
N VAL A 144 -0.19 21.82 -5.76
CA VAL A 144 -0.93 22.69 -6.68
C VAL A 144 -0.94 24.11 -6.13
N THR A 145 -0.45 25.06 -6.93
CA THR A 145 -0.54 26.49 -6.65
C THR A 145 -1.87 27.06 -7.12
N SER A 146 -2.62 27.67 -6.21
CA SER A 146 -3.84 28.43 -6.51
C SER A 146 -3.51 29.76 -7.20
N ARG A 147 -4.46 30.29 -7.99
CA ARG A 147 -4.37 31.63 -8.58
C ARG A 147 -4.17 32.76 -7.56
N MET A 148 -4.59 32.54 -6.31
CA MET A 148 -4.39 33.50 -5.22
C MET A 148 -3.06 33.29 -4.45
N GLY A 149 -2.16 32.43 -4.95
CA GLY A 149 -0.85 32.17 -4.37
C GLY A 149 -0.83 31.13 -3.23
N GLY A 150 -1.96 30.53 -2.88
CA GLY A 150 -2.01 29.44 -1.88
C GLY A 150 -1.52 28.11 -2.46
N VAL A 151 -0.69 27.38 -1.72
CA VAL A 151 -0.21 26.03 -2.12
C VAL A 151 -1.05 24.97 -1.41
N TRP A 152 -1.57 24.01 -2.18
CA TRP A 152 -2.38 22.91 -1.67
C TRP A 152 -1.79 21.58 -2.07
N MET A 153 -1.87 20.61 -1.17
CA MET A 153 -1.50 19.23 -1.44
C MET A 153 -2.74 18.48 -1.92
N VAL A 154 -2.68 17.93 -3.13
CA VAL A 154 -3.78 17.21 -3.77
C VAL A 154 -3.35 15.77 -3.98
N VAL A 155 -4.22 14.82 -3.63
CA VAL A 155 -4.01 13.41 -3.96
C VAL A 155 -4.71 13.12 -5.28
N VAL A 156 -3.97 12.59 -6.24
CA VAL A 156 -4.49 12.16 -7.54
C VAL A 156 -4.39 10.64 -7.63
N CYS A 157 -5.47 9.99 -8.07
CA CYS A 157 -5.54 8.53 -8.21
C CYS A 157 -5.69 8.14 -9.68
N TYR A 158 -4.84 7.24 -10.13
CA TYR A 158 -4.84 6.71 -11.50
C TYR A 158 -5.30 5.25 -11.50
N PRO A 159 -6.45 4.94 -12.11
CA PRO A 159 -6.84 3.57 -12.37
C PRO A 159 -6.13 3.03 -13.62
N PHE A 160 -5.61 1.82 -13.56
CA PHE A 160 -5.10 1.11 -14.75
C PHE A 160 -5.51 -0.37 -14.73
N PHE A 161 -5.43 -1.00 -15.90
CA PHE A 161 -5.89 -2.37 -16.14
C PHE A 161 -4.72 -3.29 -16.49
N ASP A 162 -4.58 -4.41 -15.76
CA ASP A 162 -3.62 -5.48 -16.04
C ASP A 162 -2.18 -5.01 -16.37
N LEU A 163 -1.68 -4.01 -15.63
CA LEU A 163 -0.31 -3.46 -15.79
C LEU A 163 0.01 -2.88 -17.18
N GLY A 164 -1.00 -2.76 -18.05
CA GLY A 164 -0.94 -1.97 -19.27
C GLY A 164 -1.28 -0.51 -18.96
N ALA A 165 -0.66 0.40 -19.71
CA ALA A 165 -0.90 1.84 -19.58
C ALA A 165 -2.40 2.15 -19.52
N ALA A 166 -2.82 2.91 -18.51
CA ALA A 166 -4.08 3.61 -18.62
C ALA A 166 -3.93 4.62 -19.77
N CYS A 167 -4.89 4.64 -20.69
CA CYS A 167 -5.05 5.78 -21.59
C CYS A 167 -4.98 7.07 -20.76
N CYS A 168 -3.93 7.86 -20.94
CA CYS A 168 -3.98 9.26 -20.56
C CYS A 168 -5.08 9.91 -21.40
N PHE A 169 -6.03 10.59 -20.75
CA PHE A 169 -7.02 11.46 -21.40
C PHE A 169 -6.47 12.87 -21.47
#